data_AF-C1MIV6-F1
#
_entry.id   AF-C1MIV6-F1
#
_cell.length_a   1.000
_cell.length_b   1.000
_cell.length_c   1.000
_cell.angle_alpha   90.00
_cell.angle_beta   90.00
_cell.angle_gamma   90.00
#
_symmetry.space_group_name_H-M   'P 1'
#
loop_
_entity.id
_entity.type
_entity.pdbx_description
1 polymer ?
#
loop_
_entity_poly.entity_id
_entity_poly.type
_entity_poly.pdbx_seq_one_letter_code
_entity_poly.pdbx_strand_id
1 'polypeptide(L)'
;RPYLAAYRAAMTLTTAVAILAVDFSAFPRRLAKTDSTRGVGLMDVGSGSFVLANALASRVARGLTTSSPTLRSTRWWSLIFLACARGLATHAMDYQQPVGEYGRHWNFFATLAVVDLCATATPPPPAFSSFAGLAILVAHQTSLLRGASPSGAGAAGVASSYGEYLLRDVPRGEGLLEQNKEGVGSIPGYVALYFLGAGLGRFVERSLCDAAKRASIRCWAWRWLLSLAVADAAFWAAAMTLHARCQAVSRRTANAAYCAWMLAFNLQVLLAFIAAGLLFPATPPVPKLLAAVNRRLLPTFLVANLLTGAVNGAMDTIHVGTLTAWASMVGYLSVVCVVGLA
;
A
#
# COMPACT_ATOMS: atom_id res chain seq x y z
N ARG A 1 -4.16 13.14 15.07
CA ARG A 1 -4.81 13.68 13.86
C ARG A 1 -6.02 12.81 13.52
N PRO A 2 -7.25 13.32 13.71
CA PRO A 2 -8.45 12.49 13.61
C PRO A 2 -8.66 11.83 12.24
N TYR A 3 -8.64 12.62 11.17
CA TYR A 3 -8.80 12.15 9.79
C TYR A 3 -7.75 11.09 9.39
N LEU A 4 -6.49 11.28 9.79
CA LEU A 4 -5.42 10.31 9.52
C LEU A 4 -5.60 9.01 10.32
N ALA A 5 -6.07 9.10 11.57
CA ALA A 5 -6.36 7.92 12.37
C ALA A 5 -7.55 7.12 11.80
N ALA A 6 -8.61 7.81 11.38
CA ALA A 6 -9.76 7.20 10.72
C ALA A 6 -9.34 6.52 9.40
N TYR A 7 -8.57 7.20 8.55
CA TYR A 7 -8.03 6.65 7.31
C TYR A 7 -7.20 5.37 7.54
N ARG A 8 -6.24 5.40 8.47
CA ARG A 8 -5.36 4.25 8.75
C ARG A 8 -6.12 3.04 9.29
N ALA A 9 -7.06 3.29 10.19
CA ALA A 9 -7.91 2.23 10.75
C ALA A 9 -8.86 1.66 9.70
N ALA A 10 -9.54 2.52 8.92
CA ALA A 10 -10.44 2.09 7.86
C ALA A 10 -9.70 1.24 6.83
N MET A 11 -8.55 1.68 6.35
CA MET A 11 -7.69 0.90 5.42
C MET A 11 -7.32 -0.47 6.01
N THR A 12 -7.00 -0.55 7.30
CA THR A 12 -6.62 -1.82 7.94
C THR A 12 -7.80 -2.78 8.04
N LEU A 13 -8.97 -2.27 8.44
CA LEU A 13 -10.20 -3.06 8.52
C LEU A 13 -10.71 -3.49 7.14
N THR A 14 -10.71 -2.61 6.14
CA THR A 14 -11.11 -2.97 4.77
C THR A 14 -10.14 -3.97 4.15
N THR A 15 -8.85 -3.88 4.47
CA THR A 15 -7.88 -4.93 4.10
C THR A 15 -8.22 -6.24 4.79
N ALA A 16 -8.50 -6.23 6.10
CA ALA A 16 -8.89 -7.43 6.84
C ALA A 16 -10.14 -8.09 6.23
N VAL A 17 -11.13 -7.31 5.80
CA VAL A 17 -12.30 -7.80 5.06
C VAL A 17 -11.84 -8.46 3.75
N ALA A 18 -11.07 -7.75 2.92
CA ALA A 18 -10.73 -8.19 1.58
C ALA A 18 -9.88 -9.48 1.57
N ILE A 19 -8.93 -9.63 2.49
CA ILE A 19 -8.02 -10.79 2.52
C ILE A 19 -8.70 -12.11 2.84
N LEU A 20 -9.82 -12.10 3.57
CA LEU A 20 -10.62 -13.32 3.80
C LEU A 20 -11.77 -13.42 2.80
N ALA A 21 -12.42 -12.29 2.47
CA ALA A 21 -13.57 -12.30 1.59
C ALA A 21 -13.23 -12.89 0.21
N VAL A 22 -12.02 -12.62 -0.31
CA VAL A 22 -11.55 -13.12 -1.61
C VAL A 22 -11.56 -14.65 -1.71
N ASP A 23 -11.48 -15.38 -0.60
CA ASP A 23 -11.44 -16.83 -0.59
C ASP A 23 -12.85 -17.44 -0.74
N PHE A 24 -13.91 -16.66 -0.53
CA PHE A 24 -15.30 -17.06 -0.74
C PHE A 24 -15.79 -16.78 -2.17
N SER A 25 -16.67 -17.65 -2.69
CA SER A 25 -17.31 -17.48 -4.00
C SER A 25 -18.19 -16.22 -4.11
N ALA A 26 -18.70 -15.72 -2.98
CA ALA A 26 -19.50 -14.50 -2.91
C ALA A 26 -18.71 -13.23 -3.26
N PHE A 27 -17.37 -13.26 -3.13
CA PHE A 27 -16.53 -12.11 -3.46
C PHE A 27 -16.27 -12.05 -4.98
N PRO A 28 -16.61 -10.92 -5.65
CA PRO A 28 -16.44 -10.83 -7.09
C PRO A 28 -14.98 -11.00 -7.51
N ARG A 29 -14.70 -11.99 -8.37
CA ARG A 29 -13.33 -12.29 -8.84
C ARG A 29 -12.67 -11.13 -9.58
N ARG A 30 -13.44 -10.20 -10.16
CA ARG A 30 -12.93 -8.94 -10.74
C ARG A 30 -12.23 -8.03 -9.72
N LEU A 31 -12.52 -8.19 -8.42
CA LEU A 31 -11.93 -7.40 -7.33
C LEU A 31 -10.72 -8.11 -6.69
N ALA A 32 -10.49 -9.37 -7.06
CA ALA A 32 -9.34 -10.14 -6.61
C ALA A 32 -8.03 -9.54 -7.15
N LYS A 33 -6.90 -10.12 -6.71
CA LYS A 33 -5.58 -9.70 -7.22
C LYS A 33 -5.53 -9.96 -8.72
N THR A 34 -4.91 -9.05 -9.46
CA THR A 34 -4.77 -9.21 -10.90
C THR A 34 -3.65 -10.21 -11.23
N ASP A 35 -4.03 -11.45 -11.57
CA ASP A 35 -3.08 -12.53 -11.92
C ASP A 35 -2.53 -12.41 -13.36
N SER A 36 -3.27 -11.77 -14.27
CA SER A 36 -2.95 -11.70 -15.70
C SER A 36 -2.49 -10.30 -16.12
N THR A 37 -1.16 -10.10 -16.11
CA THR A 37 -0.33 -9.09 -16.81
C THR A 37 -0.71 -7.59 -16.82
N ARG A 38 -1.99 -7.16 -16.77
CA ARG A 38 -2.43 -5.75 -16.81
C ARG A 38 -3.82 -5.60 -16.17
N GLY A 39 -4.00 -4.68 -15.22
CA GLY A 39 -5.32 -4.41 -14.63
C GLY A 39 -5.26 -3.74 -13.27
N VAL A 40 -6.43 -3.54 -12.68
CA VAL A 40 -6.59 -2.96 -11.33
C VAL A 40 -7.66 -3.74 -10.57
N GLY A 41 -7.27 -4.46 -9.51
CA GLY A 41 -8.17 -5.08 -8.55
C GLY A 41 -8.22 -4.32 -7.23
N LEU A 42 -9.28 -4.54 -6.42
CA LEU A 42 -9.37 -3.98 -5.07
C LEU A 42 -8.24 -4.52 -4.19
N MET A 43 -7.89 -5.80 -4.35
CA MET A 43 -6.80 -6.44 -3.62
C MET A 43 -5.40 -5.89 -3.96
N ASP A 44 -5.27 -5.16 -5.07
CA ASP A 44 -4.01 -4.53 -5.47
C ASP A 44 -3.76 -3.21 -4.72
N VAL A 45 -4.77 -2.66 -4.02
CA VAL A 45 -4.69 -1.41 -3.25
C VAL A 45 -3.83 -1.53 -2.00
N GLY A 46 -3.84 -2.70 -1.36
CA GLY A 46 -3.37 -2.88 0.02
C GLY A 46 -1.91 -2.48 0.21
N SER A 47 -0.99 -3.02 -0.60
CA SER A 47 0.45 -2.82 -0.40
C SER A 47 0.86 -1.36 -0.55
N GLY A 48 0.37 -0.67 -1.59
CA GLY A 48 0.67 0.75 -1.81
C GLY A 48 0.03 1.65 -0.76
N SER A 49 -1.19 1.33 -0.32
CA SER A 49 -1.90 2.11 0.71
C SER A 49 -1.21 2.02 2.08
N PHE A 50 -0.70 0.84 2.47
CA PHE A 50 0.10 0.71 3.69
C PHE A 50 1.42 1.51 3.63
N VAL A 51 2.11 1.48 2.49
CA VAL A 51 3.32 2.29 2.28
C VAL A 51 3.00 3.77 2.42
N LEU A 52 1.92 4.23 1.76
CA LEU A 52 1.49 5.62 1.81
C LEU A 52 1.01 6.05 3.21
N ALA A 53 0.26 5.19 3.89
CA ALA A 53 -0.19 5.43 5.27
C ALA A 53 0.99 5.58 6.24
N ASN A 54 2.04 4.78 6.06
CA ASN A 54 3.29 4.91 6.82
C ASN A 54 4.01 6.22 6.48
N ALA A 55 4.07 6.58 5.20
CA ALA A 55 4.69 7.81 4.74
C ALA A 55 4.01 9.08 5.27
N LEU A 56 2.67 9.13 5.26
CA LEU A 56 1.87 10.24 5.79
C LEU A 56 2.05 10.47 7.30
N ALA A 57 2.38 9.40 8.04
CA ALA A 57 2.66 9.43 9.48
C ALA A 57 4.16 9.55 9.81
N SER A 58 5.03 9.65 8.80
CA SER A 58 6.48 9.66 8.98
C SER A 58 7.02 10.93 9.67
N ARG A 59 8.29 10.89 10.09
CA ARG A 59 9.01 12.07 10.62
C ARG A 59 9.22 13.13 9.53
N VAL A 60 9.53 12.70 8.31
CA VAL A 60 9.71 13.57 7.14
C VAL A 60 8.41 14.33 6.84
N ALA A 61 7.26 13.65 6.91
CA ALA A 61 5.94 14.29 6.77
C ALA A 61 5.67 15.33 7.88
N ARG A 62 6.26 15.19 9.07
CA ARG A 62 6.17 16.20 10.14
C ARG A 62 7.17 17.34 10.00
N GLY A 63 7.99 17.35 8.95
CA GLY A 63 9.04 18.34 8.75
C GLY A 63 10.22 18.19 9.71
N LEU A 64 10.32 17.06 10.42
CA LEU A 64 11.41 16.81 11.36
C LEU A 64 12.63 16.26 10.62
N THR A 65 13.77 16.93 10.78
CA THR A 65 15.06 16.60 10.15
C THR A 65 16.00 15.83 11.07
N THR A 66 15.80 15.91 12.39
CA THR A 66 16.76 15.42 13.38
C THR A 66 16.62 13.92 13.61
N SER A 67 17.55 13.16 13.05
CA SER A 67 17.95 11.85 13.55
C SER A 67 18.76 12.06 14.83
N SER A 68 18.16 11.80 16.00
CA SER A 68 19.01 11.29 17.08
C SER A 68 19.51 9.91 16.64
N PRO A 69 20.84 9.67 16.58
CA PRO A 69 21.39 8.37 16.15
C PRO A 69 20.97 7.21 17.05
N THR A 70 20.47 7.48 18.27
CA THR A 70 19.99 6.47 19.22
C THR A 70 18.58 5.94 18.93
N LEU A 71 17.79 6.60 18.06
CA LEU A 71 16.49 6.12 17.61
C LEU A 71 16.54 5.74 16.12
N ARG A 72 17.53 4.92 15.75
CA ARG A 72 17.45 4.14 14.51
C ARG A 72 16.25 3.20 14.69
N SER A 73 15.16 3.51 14.00
CA SER A 73 13.88 2.79 14.07
C SER A 73 14.13 1.28 14.14
N THR A 74 13.83 0.61 15.26
CA THR A 74 13.89 -0.86 15.38
C THR A 74 12.78 -1.54 14.58
N ARG A 75 11.92 -0.75 13.91
CA ARG A 75 10.77 -1.22 13.16
C ARG A 75 11.14 -2.14 12.01
N TRP A 76 12.23 -1.86 11.29
CA TRP A 76 12.66 -2.72 10.18
C TRP A 76 13.04 -4.12 10.69
N TRP A 77 13.60 -4.25 11.90
CA TRP A 77 13.82 -5.56 12.53
C TRP A 77 12.51 -6.31 12.79
N SER A 78 11.50 -5.63 13.31
CA SER A 78 10.17 -6.23 13.49
C SER A 78 9.55 -6.68 12.16
N LEU A 79 9.74 -5.90 11.09
CA LEU A 79 9.25 -6.25 9.76
C LEU A 79 10.01 -7.42 9.14
N ILE A 80 11.33 -7.50 9.33
CA ILE A 80 12.13 -8.67 8.93
C ILE A 80 11.69 -9.92 9.69
N PHE A 81 11.52 -9.82 11.00
CA PHE A 81 11.00 -10.94 11.80
C PHE A 81 9.66 -11.43 11.26
N LEU A 82 8.73 -10.53 10.97
CA LEU A 82 7.43 -10.87 10.36
C LEU A 82 7.57 -11.47 8.97
N ALA A 83 8.52 -10.99 8.17
CA ALA A 83 8.79 -11.55 6.85
C ALA A 83 9.28 -12.99 6.94
N CYS A 84 10.22 -13.28 7.85
CA CYS A 84 10.72 -14.62 8.13
C CYS A 84 9.63 -15.52 8.71
N ALA A 85 8.89 -15.05 9.72
CA ALA A 85 7.81 -15.80 10.35
C ALA A 85 6.72 -16.18 9.34
N ARG A 86 6.33 -15.25 8.46
CA ARG A 86 5.39 -15.54 7.36
C ARG A 86 5.95 -16.60 6.41
N GLY A 87 7.21 -16.45 5.98
CA GLY A 87 7.85 -17.41 5.06
C GLY A 87 7.90 -18.82 5.64
N LEU A 88 8.30 -18.94 6.91
CA LEU A 88 8.32 -20.21 7.65
C LEU A 88 6.92 -20.80 7.78
N ALA A 89 5.92 -20.00 8.17
CA ALA A 89 4.54 -20.46 8.33
C ALA A 89 3.96 -21.01 7.02
N THR A 90 4.18 -20.33 5.89
CA THR A 90 3.66 -20.80 4.61
C THR A 90 4.38 -22.02 4.07
N HIS A 91 5.68 -22.15 4.36
CA HIS A 91 6.42 -23.35 4.03
C HIS A 91 5.98 -24.54 4.90
N ALA A 92 5.72 -24.31 6.19
CA ALA A 92 5.26 -25.34 7.11
C ALA A 92 3.84 -25.84 6.79
N MET A 93 2.97 -24.98 6.27
CA MET A 93 1.58 -25.30 5.91
C MET A 93 1.42 -25.76 4.45
N ASP A 94 2.52 -25.97 3.73
CA ASP A 94 2.59 -26.29 2.29
C ASP A 94 1.67 -25.40 1.42
N TYR A 95 1.57 -24.13 1.82
CA TYR A 95 0.65 -23.19 1.19
C TYR A 95 1.25 -22.69 -0.12
N GLN A 96 0.55 -22.94 -1.22
CA GLN A 96 0.95 -22.51 -2.56
C GLN A 96 0.89 -20.98 -2.67
N GLN A 97 2.03 -20.32 -2.47
CA GLN A 97 2.15 -18.88 -2.69
C GLN A 97 2.29 -18.59 -4.19
N PRO A 98 1.51 -17.66 -4.76
CA PRO A 98 1.68 -17.29 -6.15
C PRO A 98 3.02 -16.57 -6.30
N VAL A 99 4.00 -17.28 -6.85
CA VAL A 99 5.40 -16.83 -6.92
C VAL A 99 5.55 -15.56 -7.75
N GLY A 100 4.63 -15.33 -8.69
CA GLY A 100 4.58 -14.09 -9.46
C GLY A 100 4.33 -12.83 -8.61
N GLU A 101 3.79 -12.92 -7.39
CA GLU A 101 3.49 -11.72 -6.60
C GLU A 101 4.74 -11.00 -6.10
N TYR A 102 5.63 -11.74 -5.43
CA TYR A 102 6.82 -11.20 -4.77
C TYR A 102 8.07 -12.04 -5.06
N GLY A 103 7.92 -13.29 -5.50
CA GLY A 103 9.01 -14.25 -5.54
C GLY A 103 8.74 -15.48 -4.69
N ARG A 104 9.74 -16.37 -4.63
CA ARG A 104 9.66 -17.65 -3.90
C ARG A 104 9.76 -17.50 -2.39
N HIS A 105 10.58 -16.55 -1.94
CA HIS A 105 10.90 -16.36 -0.52
C HIS A 105 10.55 -14.95 -0.02
N TRP A 106 10.28 -14.03 -0.94
CA TRP A 106 9.94 -12.65 -0.64
C TRP A 106 8.45 -12.49 -0.35
N ASN A 107 8.13 -11.53 0.50
CA ASN A 107 6.74 -11.17 0.78
C ASN A 107 6.61 -9.68 1.08
N PHE A 108 5.37 -9.23 1.27
CA PHE A 108 5.06 -7.83 1.53
C PHE A 108 5.80 -7.23 2.74
N PHE A 109 6.01 -8.00 3.82
CA PHE A 109 6.74 -7.50 4.99
C PHE A 109 8.21 -7.26 4.68
N ALA A 110 8.83 -8.09 3.83
CA ALA A 110 10.20 -7.88 3.35
C ALA A 110 10.29 -6.58 2.53
N THR A 111 9.35 -6.33 1.62
CA THR A 111 9.28 -5.06 0.87
C THR A 111 9.12 -3.85 1.81
N LEU A 112 8.23 -3.94 2.81
CA LEU A 112 8.08 -2.87 3.81
C LEU A 112 9.35 -2.64 4.63
N ALA A 113 10.08 -3.70 4.99
CA ALA A 113 11.32 -3.60 5.75
C ALA A 113 12.39 -2.84 4.95
N VAL A 114 12.54 -3.17 3.65
CA VAL A 114 13.51 -2.47 2.79
C VAL A 114 13.08 -1.02 2.55
N VAL A 115 11.80 -0.74 2.36
CA VAL A 115 11.29 0.64 2.21
C VAL A 115 11.57 1.46 3.49
N ASP A 116 11.31 0.91 4.68
CA ASP A 116 11.60 1.57 5.96
C ASP A 116 13.10 1.79 6.15
N LEU A 117 13.94 0.83 5.74
CA LEU A 117 15.39 0.96 5.75
C LEU A 117 15.87 2.08 4.83
N CYS A 118 15.44 2.11 3.56
CA CYS A 118 15.78 3.19 2.63
C CYS A 118 15.31 4.56 3.14
N ALA A 119 14.08 4.63 3.66
CA ALA A 119 13.52 5.86 4.20
C ALA A 119 14.26 6.42 5.41
N THR A 120 14.91 5.55 6.21
CA THR A 120 15.61 5.93 7.44
C THR A 120 17.12 6.05 7.27
N ALA A 121 17.73 5.32 6.33
CA ALA A 121 19.15 5.37 6.05
C ALA A 121 19.55 6.67 5.33
N THR A 122 18.75 7.12 4.37
CA THR A 122 19.01 8.32 3.56
C THR A 122 17.76 9.20 3.45
N PRO A 123 17.23 9.75 4.56
CA PRO A 123 16.06 10.60 4.52
C PRO A 123 16.37 11.88 3.73
N PRO A 124 15.66 12.18 2.63
CA PRO A 124 15.81 13.45 1.95
C PRO A 124 15.36 14.57 2.88
N PRO A 125 15.90 15.80 2.73
CA PRO A 125 15.39 16.94 3.47
C PRO A 125 13.87 17.05 3.23
N PRO A 126 13.05 17.32 4.25
CA PRO A 126 11.59 17.26 4.11
C PRO A 126 11.02 18.10 2.95
N ALA A 127 11.71 19.18 2.54
CA ALA A 127 11.35 20.00 1.39
C ALA A 127 11.55 19.36 0.03
N PHE A 128 12.50 18.44 -0.08
CA PHE A 128 12.83 17.76 -1.32
C PHE A 128 12.29 16.32 -1.35
N SER A 129 11.51 15.90 -0.35
CA SER A 129 10.94 14.54 -0.29
C SER A 129 10.12 14.18 -1.54
N SER A 130 9.16 15.01 -1.95
CA SER A 130 8.40 14.78 -3.18
C SER A 130 9.29 14.75 -4.43
N PHE A 131 10.29 15.61 -4.50
CA PHE A 131 11.21 15.68 -5.64
C PHE A 131 12.08 14.42 -5.73
N ALA A 132 12.63 13.96 -4.60
CA ALA A 132 13.37 12.70 -4.51
C ALA A 132 12.48 11.52 -4.90
N GLY A 133 11.25 11.46 -4.41
CA GLY A 133 10.28 10.44 -4.79
C GLY A 133 9.98 10.45 -6.29
N LEU A 134 9.77 11.62 -6.89
CA LEU A 134 9.52 11.77 -8.32
C LEU A 134 10.76 11.35 -9.16
N ALA A 135 11.96 11.76 -8.75
CA ALA A 135 13.19 11.39 -9.44
C ALA A 135 13.41 9.87 -9.44
N ILE A 136 13.19 9.21 -8.29
CA ILE A 136 13.25 7.75 -8.20
C ILE A 136 12.16 7.12 -9.06
N LEU A 137 10.95 7.67 -9.08
CA LEU A 137 9.85 7.14 -9.88
C LEU A 137 10.14 7.21 -11.38
N VAL A 138 10.69 8.33 -11.85
CA VAL A 138 11.09 8.51 -13.26
C VAL A 138 12.26 7.59 -13.60
N ALA A 139 13.26 7.48 -12.74
CA ALA A 139 14.37 6.55 -12.92
C ALA A 139 13.90 5.08 -12.98
N HIS A 140 12.94 4.70 -12.13
CA HIS A 140 12.33 3.37 -12.11
C HIS A 140 11.46 3.13 -13.34
N GLN A 141 10.61 4.08 -13.73
CA GLN A 141 9.78 3.92 -14.92
C GLN A 141 10.64 3.85 -16.19
N THR A 142 11.71 4.62 -16.28
CA THR A 142 12.65 4.54 -17.41
C THR A 142 13.40 3.21 -17.41
N SER A 143 13.82 2.67 -16.25
CA SER A 143 14.45 1.34 -16.21
C SER A 143 13.48 0.23 -16.62
N LEU A 144 12.21 0.30 -16.21
CA LEU A 144 11.17 -0.66 -16.63
C LEU A 144 10.95 -0.66 -18.14
N LEU A 145 11.08 0.50 -18.79
CA LEU A 145 10.93 0.66 -20.24
C LEU A 145 12.22 0.40 -21.03
N ARG A 146 13.40 0.47 -20.40
CA ARG A 146 14.68 0.19 -21.06
C ARG A 146 14.71 -1.26 -21.54
N GLY A 147 15.19 -1.42 -22.79
CA GLY A 147 15.20 -2.68 -23.52
C GLY A 147 14.13 -2.76 -24.60
N ALA A 148 13.02 -1.99 -24.50
CA ALA A 148 11.92 -2.04 -25.45
C ALA A 148 12.36 -1.46 -26.81
N SER A 149 12.99 -2.28 -27.65
CA SER A 149 13.41 -1.87 -28.99
C SER A 149 12.17 -1.56 -29.85
N PRO A 150 12.12 -0.41 -30.56
CA PRO A 150 11.03 -0.07 -31.49
C PRO A 150 10.89 -1.04 -32.67
N SER A 151 11.94 -1.80 -32.97
CA SER A 151 11.97 -2.85 -33.98
C SER A 151 11.70 -4.21 -33.32
N GLY A 152 10.45 -4.67 -33.41
CA GLY A 152 9.94 -5.89 -32.79
C GLY A 152 10.51 -7.21 -33.34
N ALA A 153 11.81 -7.44 -33.15
CA ALA A 153 12.46 -8.72 -33.41
C ALA A 153 13.42 -9.09 -32.26
N GLY A 154 12.87 -9.23 -31.05
CA GLY A 154 13.53 -10.03 -30.03
C GLY A 154 13.42 -11.51 -30.44
N ALA A 155 14.53 -12.25 -30.44
CA ALA A 155 14.50 -13.69 -30.61
C ALA A 155 13.46 -14.30 -29.66
N ALA A 156 12.62 -15.21 -30.17
CA ALA A 156 11.56 -15.84 -29.42
C ALA A 156 12.09 -16.38 -28.08
N GLY A 157 11.68 -15.74 -26.98
CA GLY A 157 12.10 -16.13 -25.63
C GLY A 157 13.11 -15.23 -24.92
N VAL A 158 13.45 -14.03 -25.41
CA VAL A 158 14.19 -13.00 -24.65
C VAL A 158 13.25 -11.86 -24.25
N ALA A 159 13.26 -11.46 -22.97
CA ALA A 159 12.40 -10.38 -22.49
C ALA A 159 12.79 -9.05 -23.16
N SER A 160 11.82 -8.38 -23.78
CA SER A 160 12.05 -7.14 -24.52
C SER A 160 12.19 -5.94 -23.60
N SER A 161 11.89 -6.03 -22.31
CA SER A 161 12.10 -4.92 -21.36
C SER A 161 12.33 -5.47 -19.96
N TYR A 162 12.93 -4.66 -19.08
CA TYR A 162 13.05 -5.05 -17.67
C TYR A 162 11.68 -5.29 -17.02
N GLY A 163 10.67 -4.47 -17.37
CA GLY A 163 9.30 -4.68 -16.89
C GLY A 163 8.71 -6.02 -17.32
N GLU A 164 8.97 -6.45 -18.55
CA GLU A 164 8.55 -7.77 -19.04
C GLU A 164 9.33 -8.90 -18.36
N TYR A 165 10.65 -8.73 -18.17
CA TYR A 165 11.48 -9.68 -17.43
C TYR A 165 10.92 -9.94 -16.02
N LEU A 166 10.49 -8.89 -15.31
CA LEU A 166 9.87 -9.02 -13.98
C LEU A 166 8.55 -9.78 -14.03
N LEU A 167 7.70 -9.55 -15.05
CA LEU A 167 6.37 -10.17 -15.14
C LEU A 167 6.39 -11.58 -15.72
N ARG A 168 7.46 -11.96 -16.42
CA ARG A 168 7.57 -13.22 -17.14
C ARG A 168 7.59 -14.42 -16.19
N ASP A 169 6.75 -15.39 -16.50
CA ASP A 169 6.70 -16.68 -15.82
C ASP A 169 7.56 -17.69 -16.60
N VAL A 170 8.85 -17.75 -16.26
CA VAL A 170 9.82 -18.70 -16.81
C VAL A 170 10.57 -19.40 -15.68
N PRO A 171 11.16 -20.58 -15.94
CA PRO A 171 12.05 -21.24 -14.98
C PRO A 171 13.04 -20.23 -14.43
N ARG A 172 12.99 -20.05 -13.10
CA ARG A 172 13.84 -19.10 -12.38
C ARG A 172 15.22 -19.73 -12.21
N GLY A 173 16.29 -18.95 -12.29
CA GLY A 173 17.62 -19.44 -11.97
C GLY A 173 17.81 -19.71 -10.47
N GLU A 174 18.99 -20.18 -10.12
CA GLU A 174 19.30 -20.62 -8.75
C GLU A 174 19.58 -19.45 -7.78
N GLY A 175 19.85 -18.26 -8.30
CA GLY A 175 20.18 -17.08 -7.50
C GLY A 175 18.97 -16.52 -6.71
N LEU A 176 19.20 -16.13 -5.45
CA LEU A 176 18.17 -15.54 -4.58
C LEU A 176 17.50 -14.30 -5.18
N LEU A 177 18.23 -13.49 -5.95
CA LEU A 177 17.67 -12.30 -6.60
C LEU A 177 16.72 -12.67 -7.74
N GLU A 178 17.04 -13.69 -8.53
CA GLU A 178 16.19 -14.15 -9.63
C GLU A 178 14.95 -14.86 -9.13
N GLN A 179 15.07 -15.60 -8.02
CA GLN A 179 13.96 -16.24 -7.33
C GLN A 179 12.96 -15.24 -6.74
N ASN A 180 13.40 -14.00 -6.49
CA ASN A 180 12.63 -12.92 -5.87
C ASN A 180 12.56 -11.65 -6.71
N LYS A 181 12.73 -11.78 -8.03
CA LYS A 181 12.87 -10.65 -8.95
C LYS A 181 11.70 -9.67 -8.87
N GLU A 182 10.48 -10.17 -8.67
CA GLU A 182 9.25 -9.35 -8.62
C GLU A 182 9.24 -8.46 -7.36
N GLY A 183 9.54 -9.06 -6.21
CA GLY A 183 9.60 -8.37 -4.93
C GLY A 183 10.76 -7.37 -4.86
N VAL A 184 11.94 -7.75 -5.36
CA VAL A 184 13.13 -6.87 -5.38
C VAL A 184 12.97 -5.76 -6.42
N GLY A 185 12.52 -6.09 -7.63
CA GLY A 185 12.34 -5.14 -8.73
C GLY A 185 11.28 -4.08 -8.47
N SER A 186 10.31 -4.34 -7.57
CA SER A 186 9.29 -3.35 -7.19
C SER A 186 9.73 -2.38 -6.08
N ILE A 187 10.86 -2.63 -5.40
CA ILE A 187 11.34 -1.78 -4.29
C ILE A 187 11.50 -0.31 -4.68
N PRO A 188 12.14 0.06 -5.82
CA PRO A 188 12.30 1.47 -6.18
C PRO A 188 10.97 2.20 -6.35
N GLY A 189 9.96 1.53 -6.93
CA GLY A 189 8.60 2.05 -7.04
C GLY A 189 7.95 2.31 -5.67
N TYR A 190 8.06 1.37 -4.73
CA TYR A 190 7.53 1.56 -3.38
C TYR A 190 8.30 2.63 -2.57
N VAL A 191 9.61 2.75 -2.75
CA VAL A 191 10.42 3.83 -2.14
C VAL A 191 10.01 5.19 -2.69
N ALA A 192 9.80 5.30 -4.01
CA ALA A 192 9.27 6.50 -4.64
C ALA A 192 7.90 6.88 -4.08
N LEU A 193 6.98 5.91 -4.00
CA LEU A 193 5.65 6.09 -3.43
C LEU A 193 5.72 6.57 -1.97
N TYR A 194 6.64 6.02 -1.17
CA TYR A 194 6.86 6.46 0.21
C TYR A 194 7.30 7.92 0.26
N PHE A 195 8.28 8.35 -0.53
CA PHE A 195 8.75 9.74 -0.48
C PHE A 195 7.74 10.75 -1.03
N LEU A 196 7.01 10.41 -2.09
CA LEU A 196 5.86 11.19 -2.58
C LEU A 196 4.80 11.32 -1.48
N GLY A 197 4.49 10.23 -0.78
CA GLY A 197 3.60 10.20 0.36
C GLY A 197 4.06 11.06 1.54
N ALA A 198 5.36 11.05 1.84
CA ALA A 198 5.93 11.87 2.90
C ALA A 198 5.82 13.36 2.57
N GLY A 199 6.05 13.72 1.31
CA GLY A 199 5.86 15.09 0.82
C GLY A 199 4.39 15.55 0.86
N LEU A 200 3.45 14.69 0.45
CA LEU A 200 2.01 14.95 0.61
C LEU A 200 1.64 15.14 2.09
N GLY A 201 2.15 14.29 2.97
CA GLY A 201 1.95 14.40 4.42
C GLY A 201 2.48 15.71 4.98
N ARG A 202 3.63 16.18 4.49
CA ARG A 202 4.21 17.48 4.86
C ARG A 202 3.38 18.66 4.37
N PHE A 203 2.87 18.59 3.15
CA PHE A 203 1.96 19.60 2.62
C PHE A 203 0.70 19.71 3.49
N VAL A 204 0.08 18.57 3.82
CA VAL A 204 -1.09 18.51 4.71
C VAL A 204 -0.76 19.09 6.09
N GLU A 205 0.37 18.72 6.69
CA GLU A 205 0.76 19.22 8.00
C GLU A 205 0.99 20.72 8.05
N ARG A 206 1.71 21.26 7.05
CA ARG A 206 1.94 22.70 6.96
C ARG A 206 0.62 23.46 6.80
N SER A 207 -0.28 22.95 5.96
CA SER A 207 -1.59 23.53 5.75
C SER A 207 -2.39 23.63 7.05
N LEU A 208 -2.35 22.58 7.88
CA LEU A 208 -3.04 22.58 9.17
C LEU A 208 -2.40 23.51 10.21
N CYS A 209 -1.07 23.59 10.27
CA CYS A 209 -0.38 24.57 11.12
C CYS A 209 -0.72 26.01 10.74
N ASP A 210 -0.84 26.29 9.44
CA ASP A 210 -1.23 27.61 8.94
C ASP A 210 -2.73 27.89 9.15
N ALA A 211 -3.57 26.86 9.22
CA ALA A 211 -4.98 26.99 9.55
C ALA A 211 -5.20 27.41 11.00
N ALA A 212 -4.42 26.85 11.93
CA ALA A 212 -4.51 27.13 13.37
C ALA A 212 -4.28 28.61 13.72
N LYS A 213 -3.60 29.36 12.84
CA LYS A 213 -3.33 30.80 13.00
C LYS A 213 -4.45 31.70 12.47
N ARG A 214 -5.51 31.16 11.86
CA ARG A 214 -6.56 31.94 11.17
C ARG A 214 -7.80 32.11 12.02
N ALA A 215 -8.41 33.30 11.93
CA ALA A 215 -9.66 33.63 12.63
C ALA A 215 -10.90 32.87 12.10
N SER A 216 -10.95 32.52 10.81
CA SER A 216 -12.07 31.76 10.21
C SER A 216 -11.59 30.42 9.63
N ILE A 217 -11.59 29.39 10.48
CA ILE A 217 -11.06 28.07 10.11
C ILE A 217 -11.97 27.31 9.14
N ARG A 218 -13.29 27.51 9.20
CA ARG A 218 -14.27 26.76 8.39
C ARG A 218 -14.22 27.14 6.91
N CYS A 219 -14.19 28.43 6.58
CA CYS A 219 -14.09 28.91 5.20
C CYS A 219 -12.75 28.50 4.57
N TRP A 220 -11.66 28.61 5.36
CA TRP A 220 -10.36 28.11 4.95
C TRP A 220 -10.38 26.60 4.67
N ALA A 221 -10.99 25.79 5.55
CA ALA A 221 -11.02 24.35 5.42
C ALA A 221 -11.74 23.87 4.16
N TRP A 222 -12.84 24.53 3.75
CA TRP A 222 -13.52 24.23 2.48
C TRP A 222 -12.68 24.60 1.25
N ARG A 223 -12.01 25.76 1.26
CA ARG A 223 -11.09 26.16 0.18
C ARG A 223 -9.91 25.20 0.09
N TRP A 224 -9.39 24.76 1.22
CA TRP A 224 -8.32 23.78 1.30
C TRP A 224 -8.78 22.41 0.80
N LEU A 225 -9.98 21.95 1.19
CA LEU A 225 -10.59 20.71 0.68
C LEU A 225 -10.73 20.76 -0.85
N LEU A 226 -11.20 21.88 -1.41
CA LEU A 226 -11.29 22.07 -2.86
C LEU A 226 -9.90 21.99 -3.52
N SER A 227 -8.88 22.62 -2.94
CA SER A 227 -7.51 22.55 -3.47
C SER A 227 -6.95 21.13 -3.46
N LEU A 228 -7.26 20.34 -2.42
CA LEU A 228 -6.89 18.93 -2.35
C LEU A 228 -7.68 18.08 -3.35
N ALA A 229 -8.97 18.37 -3.58
CA ALA A 229 -9.78 17.69 -4.58
C ALA A 229 -9.29 17.93 -6.01
N VAL A 230 -8.82 19.15 -6.30
CA VAL A 230 -8.17 19.45 -7.59
C VAL A 230 -6.86 18.67 -7.74
N ALA A 231 -6.05 18.59 -6.68
CA ALA A 231 -4.83 17.78 -6.68
C ALA A 231 -5.14 16.27 -6.86
N ASP A 232 -6.19 15.77 -6.23
CA ASP A 232 -6.68 14.40 -6.37
C ASP A 232 -7.12 14.08 -7.80
N ALA A 233 -7.90 14.98 -8.42
CA ALA A 233 -8.28 14.88 -9.82
C ALA A 233 -7.07 14.87 -10.75
N ALA A 234 -6.04 15.66 -10.45
CA ALA A 234 -4.78 15.65 -11.20
C ALA A 234 -4.01 14.32 -11.04
N PHE A 235 -3.99 13.71 -9.85
CA PHE A 235 -3.39 12.39 -9.66
C PHE A 235 -4.18 11.28 -10.38
N TRP A 236 -5.51 11.34 -10.38
CA TRP A 236 -6.35 10.43 -11.17
C TRP A 236 -6.10 10.58 -12.67
N ALA A 237 -6.05 11.82 -13.17
CA ALA A 237 -5.72 12.09 -14.57
C ALA A 237 -4.33 11.53 -14.93
N ALA A 238 -3.31 11.78 -14.08
CA ALA A 238 -1.97 11.24 -14.25
C ALA A 238 -1.97 9.70 -14.24
N ALA A 239 -2.70 9.07 -13.32
CA ALA A 239 -2.81 7.61 -13.25
C ALA A 239 -3.43 7.03 -14.53
N MET A 240 -4.50 7.63 -15.04
CA MET A 240 -5.18 7.21 -16.27
C MET A 240 -4.32 7.43 -17.50
N THR A 241 -3.64 8.58 -17.61
CA THR A 241 -2.72 8.87 -18.71
C THR A 241 -1.53 7.91 -18.71
N LEU A 242 -0.90 7.66 -17.56
CA LEU A 242 0.23 6.73 -17.45
C LEU A 242 -0.20 5.29 -17.76
N HIS A 243 -1.38 4.87 -17.28
CA HIS A 243 -1.96 3.57 -17.61
C HIS A 243 -2.17 3.39 -19.11
N ALA A 244 -2.74 4.41 -19.78
CA ALA A 244 -3.09 4.35 -21.19
C ALA A 244 -1.90 4.57 -22.14
N ARG A 245 -0.91 5.39 -21.75
CA ARG A 245 0.15 5.87 -22.66
C ARG A 245 1.55 5.36 -22.34
N CYS A 246 1.84 4.92 -21.12
CA CYS A 246 3.18 4.49 -20.73
C CYS A 246 3.23 2.98 -20.49
N GLN A 247 2.51 2.52 -19.47
CA GLN A 247 2.47 1.12 -19.08
C GLN A 247 1.22 0.90 -18.22
N ALA A 248 0.47 -0.15 -18.50
CA ALA A 248 -0.68 -0.52 -17.67
C ALA A 248 -0.26 -0.69 -16.21
N VAL A 249 -1.16 -0.29 -15.30
CA VAL A 249 -0.96 -0.36 -13.85
C VAL A 249 -0.55 -1.78 -13.46
N SER A 250 0.52 -1.89 -12.68
CA SER A 250 0.98 -3.17 -12.14
C SER A 250 1.57 -3.00 -10.75
N ARG A 251 0.97 -3.67 -9.77
CA ARG A 251 1.50 -3.71 -8.40
C ARG A 251 2.79 -4.51 -8.28
N ARG A 252 2.98 -5.50 -9.17
CA ARG A 252 4.13 -6.42 -9.19
C ARG A 252 5.42 -5.70 -9.59
N THR A 253 5.32 -4.67 -10.44
CA THR A 253 6.46 -3.82 -10.81
C THR A 253 6.48 -2.50 -10.06
N ALA A 254 5.42 -2.16 -9.32
CA ALA A 254 5.20 -0.87 -8.67
C ALA A 254 5.50 0.32 -9.61
N ASN A 255 4.97 0.25 -10.83
CA ASN A 255 5.27 1.22 -11.88
C ASN A 255 4.66 2.62 -11.61
N ALA A 256 4.97 3.60 -12.46
CA ALA A 256 4.50 4.97 -12.28
C ALA A 256 2.98 5.09 -12.28
N ALA A 257 2.29 4.35 -13.15
CA ALA A 257 0.83 4.31 -13.19
C ALA A 257 0.25 3.80 -11.86
N TYR A 258 0.83 2.74 -11.29
CA TYR A 258 0.44 2.21 -9.98
C TYR A 258 0.69 3.22 -8.85
N CYS A 259 1.86 3.88 -8.83
CA CYS A 259 2.17 4.88 -7.80
C CYS A 259 1.22 6.09 -7.86
N ALA A 260 0.92 6.60 -9.06
CA ALA A 260 -0.05 7.68 -9.26
C ALA A 260 -1.47 7.25 -8.83
N TRP A 261 -1.87 6.03 -9.18
CA TRP A 261 -3.15 5.46 -8.77
C TRP A 261 -3.26 5.31 -7.24
N MET A 262 -2.19 4.86 -6.58
CA MET A 262 -2.13 4.78 -5.11
C MET A 262 -2.22 6.14 -4.43
N LEU A 263 -1.57 7.17 -4.98
CA LEU A 263 -1.69 8.54 -4.48
C LEU A 263 -3.12 9.07 -4.62
N ALA A 264 -3.73 8.88 -5.80
CA ALA A 264 -5.09 9.31 -6.07
C ALA A 264 -6.10 8.59 -5.15
N PHE A 265 -6.11 7.26 -5.15
CA PHE A 265 -7.07 6.50 -4.36
C PHE A 265 -7.03 6.86 -2.88
N ASN A 266 -5.83 6.95 -2.28
CA ASN A 266 -5.71 7.23 -0.86
C ASN A 266 -5.95 8.70 -0.51
N LEU A 267 -5.60 9.64 -1.39
CA LEU A 267 -5.95 11.05 -1.21
C LEU A 267 -7.47 11.24 -1.29
N GLN A 268 -8.16 10.55 -2.21
CA GLN A 268 -9.61 10.51 -2.28
C GLN A 268 -10.25 9.99 -0.99
N VAL A 269 -9.74 8.90 -0.39
CA VAL A 269 -10.24 8.42 0.91
C VAL A 269 -9.97 9.43 2.02
N LEU A 270 -8.79 10.06 2.03
CA LEU A 270 -8.45 11.08 3.02
C LEU A 270 -9.39 12.30 2.91
N LEU A 271 -9.67 12.75 1.69
CA LEU A 271 -10.63 13.80 1.36
C LEU A 271 -12.02 13.48 1.90
N ALA A 272 -12.49 12.24 1.73
CA ALA A 272 -13.78 11.81 2.25
C ALA A 272 -13.85 11.93 3.79
N PHE A 273 -12.81 11.53 4.51
CA PHE A 273 -12.75 11.70 5.97
C PHE A 273 -12.69 13.17 6.40
N ILE A 274 -11.95 14.02 5.68
CA ILE A 274 -11.89 15.46 5.95
C ILE A 274 -13.26 16.10 5.70
N ALA A 275 -13.88 15.80 4.56
CA ALA A 275 -15.21 16.30 4.20
C ALA A 275 -16.27 15.89 5.22
N ALA A 276 -16.27 14.63 5.66
CA ALA A 276 -17.17 14.14 6.70
C ALA A 276 -17.01 14.93 8.01
N GLY A 277 -15.77 15.24 8.42
CA GLY A 277 -15.51 16.08 9.59
C GLY A 277 -16.01 17.53 9.47
N LEU A 278 -16.03 18.08 8.25
CA LEU A 278 -16.54 19.44 7.99
C LEU A 278 -18.07 19.49 7.89
N LEU A 279 -18.68 18.44 7.35
CA LEU A 279 -20.14 18.30 7.22
C LEU A 279 -20.81 17.99 8.56
N PHE A 280 -20.16 17.17 9.41
CA PHE A 280 -20.72 16.66 10.67
C PHE A 280 -19.87 17.06 11.89
N PRO A 281 -19.73 18.37 12.22
CA PRO A 281 -18.82 18.85 13.26
C PRO A 281 -19.21 18.40 14.69
N ALA A 282 -20.47 17.99 14.90
CA ALA A 282 -20.96 17.50 16.20
C ALA A 282 -20.55 16.04 16.50
N THR A 283 -20.02 15.31 15.51
CA THR A 283 -19.58 13.93 15.70
C THR A 283 -18.15 13.88 16.27
N PRO A 284 -17.83 12.89 17.13
CA PRO A 284 -16.46 12.73 17.59
C PRO A 284 -15.56 12.55 16.37
N PRO A 285 -14.40 13.24 16.33
CA PRO A 285 -13.65 13.37 15.10
C PRO A 285 -13.01 12.05 14.64
N VAL A 286 -13.01 11.01 15.49
CA VAL A 286 -12.78 9.60 15.13
C VAL A 286 -13.72 8.71 15.96
N PRO A 287 -14.47 7.77 15.35
CA PRO A 287 -15.19 6.74 16.08
C PRO A 287 -14.28 5.92 17.02
N LYS A 288 -14.79 5.51 18.19
CA LYS A 288 -14.00 4.80 19.22
C LYS A 288 -13.28 3.56 18.67
N LEU A 289 -13.97 2.76 17.85
CA LEU A 289 -13.40 1.57 17.22
C LEU A 289 -12.22 1.92 16.30
N LEU A 290 -12.38 2.92 15.42
CA LEU A 290 -11.31 3.35 14.53
C LEU A 290 -10.13 3.93 15.31
N ALA A 291 -10.39 4.66 16.39
CA ALA A 291 -9.33 5.18 17.26
C ALA A 291 -8.55 4.05 17.94
N ALA A 292 -9.24 3.00 18.41
CA ALA A 292 -8.63 1.84 19.05
C ALA A 292 -7.79 1.02 18.05
N VAL A 293 -8.36 0.68 16.89
CA VAL A 293 -7.64 -0.01 15.81
C VAL A 293 -6.42 0.79 15.35
N ASN A 294 -6.51 2.12 15.22
CA ASN A 294 -5.38 2.95 14.84
C ASN A 294 -4.22 2.91 15.86
N ARG A 295 -4.50 2.67 17.14
CA ARG A 295 -3.45 2.48 18.16
C ARG A 295 -2.75 1.11 18.02
N ARG A 296 -3.42 0.12 17.42
CA ARG A 296 -2.97 -1.29 17.33
C ARG A 296 -2.97 -1.82 15.90
N LEU A 297 -2.54 -1.01 14.93
CA LEU A 297 -2.61 -1.35 13.50
C LEU A 297 -1.90 -2.67 13.17
N LEU A 298 -0.66 -2.84 13.68
CA LEU A 298 0.13 -4.04 13.40
C LEU A 298 -0.47 -5.30 14.03
N PRO A 299 -0.79 -5.35 15.35
CA PRO A 299 -1.50 -6.50 15.92
C PRO A 299 -2.82 -6.83 15.22
N THR A 300 -3.63 -5.82 14.92
CA THR A 300 -4.92 -6.01 14.22
C THR A 300 -4.71 -6.65 12.85
N PHE A 301 -3.73 -6.17 12.09
CA PHE A 301 -3.39 -6.72 10.78
C PHE A 301 -2.84 -8.15 10.85
N LEU A 302 -2.00 -8.45 11.85
CA LEU A 302 -1.42 -9.78 12.02
C LEU A 302 -2.49 -10.80 12.43
N VAL A 303 -3.35 -10.46 13.37
CA VAL A 303 -4.48 -11.33 13.77
C VAL A 303 -5.40 -11.58 12.59
N ALA A 304 -5.72 -10.55 11.80
CA ALA A 304 -6.48 -10.72 10.57
C ALA A 304 -5.83 -11.76 9.63
N ASN A 305 -4.53 -11.65 9.34
CA ASN A 305 -3.82 -12.61 8.49
C ASN A 305 -3.81 -14.04 9.08
N LEU A 306 -3.60 -14.19 10.39
CA LEU A 306 -3.59 -15.49 11.05
C LEU A 306 -4.97 -16.15 11.04
N LEU A 307 -6.03 -15.38 11.32
CA LEU A 307 -7.40 -15.86 11.28
C LEU A 307 -7.84 -16.23 9.87
N THR A 308 -7.39 -15.50 8.83
CA THR A 308 -7.61 -15.92 7.43
C THR A 308 -7.03 -17.31 7.19
N GLY A 309 -5.79 -17.55 7.61
CA GLY A 309 -5.16 -18.87 7.50
C GLY A 309 -5.91 -19.95 8.30
N ALA A 310 -6.37 -19.63 9.50
CA ALA A 310 -7.14 -20.55 10.33
C ALA A 310 -8.50 -20.90 9.70
N VAL A 311 -9.19 -19.93 9.11
CA VAL A 311 -10.45 -20.15 8.39
C VAL A 311 -10.24 -21.03 7.16
N ASN A 312 -9.22 -20.73 6.35
CA ASN A 312 -8.90 -21.50 5.14
C ASN A 312 -8.41 -22.92 5.45
N GLY A 313 -7.78 -23.13 6.61
CA GLY A 313 -7.41 -24.46 7.09
C GLY A 313 -8.58 -25.25 7.69
N ALA A 314 -9.61 -24.57 8.20
CA ALA A 314 -10.75 -25.19 8.87
C ALA A 314 -11.89 -25.57 7.90
N MET A 315 -12.03 -24.87 6.78
CA MET A 315 -13.06 -25.16 5.78
C MET A 315 -12.62 -24.83 4.36
N ASP A 316 -13.22 -25.51 3.40
CA ASP A 316 -13.05 -25.22 1.98
C ASP A 316 -13.90 -24.00 1.55
N THR A 317 -13.34 -22.81 1.73
CA THR A 317 -14.01 -21.52 1.56
C THR A 317 -14.60 -21.28 0.17
N ILE A 318 -14.08 -21.94 -0.88
CA ILE A 318 -14.57 -21.71 -2.24
C ILE A 318 -15.91 -22.42 -2.51
N HIS A 319 -16.16 -23.54 -1.82
CA HIS A 319 -17.35 -24.37 -2.01
C HIS A 319 -18.44 -24.15 -0.96
N VAL A 320 -18.19 -23.35 0.09
CA VAL A 320 -19.24 -23.07 1.10
C VAL A 320 -20.34 -22.15 0.55
N GLY A 321 -21.57 -22.38 1.04
CA GLY A 321 -22.73 -21.55 0.71
C GLY A 321 -22.62 -20.12 1.25
N THR A 322 -23.41 -19.22 0.67
CA THR A 322 -23.37 -17.77 0.95
C THR A 322 -23.63 -17.43 2.42
N LEU A 323 -24.56 -18.13 3.09
CA LEU A 323 -24.86 -17.89 4.50
C LEU A 323 -23.66 -18.19 5.39
N THR A 324 -22.99 -19.33 5.17
CA THR A 324 -21.78 -19.73 5.88
C THR A 324 -20.65 -18.74 5.64
N ALA A 325 -20.48 -18.25 4.40
CA ALA A 325 -19.51 -17.22 4.09
C ALA A 325 -19.75 -15.93 4.89
N TRP A 326 -20.98 -15.43 4.92
CA TRP A 326 -21.33 -14.24 5.71
C TRP A 326 -21.14 -14.44 7.22
N ALA A 327 -21.59 -15.58 7.76
CA ALA A 327 -21.41 -15.91 9.17
C ALA A 327 -19.92 -15.96 9.55
N SER A 328 -19.09 -16.57 8.70
CA SER A 328 -17.64 -16.65 8.88
C SER A 328 -17.00 -15.27 8.86
N MET A 329 -17.40 -14.42 7.92
CA MET A 329 -16.93 -13.02 7.83
C MET A 329 -17.31 -12.21 9.09
N VAL A 330 -18.53 -12.36 9.59
CA VAL A 330 -18.99 -11.66 10.81
C VAL A 330 -18.20 -12.14 12.02
N GLY A 331 -18.03 -13.45 12.21
CA GLY A 331 -17.23 -14.03 13.29
C GLY A 331 -15.79 -13.54 13.25
N TYR A 332 -15.16 -13.64 12.07
CA TYR A 332 -13.81 -13.17 11.81
C TYR A 332 -13.64 -11.68 12.13
N LEU A 333 -14.50 -10.81 11.61
CA LEU A 333 -14.41 -9.36 11.84
C LEU A 333 -14.67 -9.00 13.30
N SER A 334 -15.53 -9.74 13.99
CA SER A 334 -15.79 -9.54 15.42
C SER A 334 -14.51 -9.76 16.24
N VAL A 335 -13.79 -10.85 15.98
CA VAL A 335 -12.51 -11.13 16.65
C VAL A 335 -11.46 -10.07 16.32
N VAL A 336 -11.33 -9.68 15.05
CA VAL A 336 -10.41 -8.61 14.63
C VAL A 336 -10.72 -7.29 15.33
N CYS A 337 -12.00 -6.92 15.45
CA CYS A 337 -12.43 -5.72 16.15
C CYS A 337 -12.18 -5.79 17.66
N VAL A 338 -12.39 -6.96 18.30
CA VAL A 338 -12.10 -7.18 19.73
C VAL A 338 -10.61 -6.97 20.00
N VAL A 339 -9.72 -7.50 19.16
CA VAL A 339 -8.27 -7.28 19.29
C VAL A 339 -7.89 -5.81 19.08
N GLY A 340 -8.61 -5.10 18.20
CA GLY A 340 -8.44 -3.66 18.03
C GLY A 340 -8.85 -2.84 19.26
N LEU A 341 -9.79 -3.35 20.07
CA LEU A 341 -10.34 -2.69 21.26
C LEU A 341 -9.60 -3.04 22.55
N ALA A 342 -9.23 -4.31 22.73
CA ALA A 342 -8.38 -4.79 23.82
C ALA A 342 -7.04 -4.08 23.76
#